data_AF-A0A6B9Z9S6-F1
#
_entry.id   AF-A0A6B9Z9S6-F1
#
_cell.length_a   1.000
_cell.length_b   1.000
_cell.length_c   1.000
_cell.angle_alpha   90.00
_cell.angle_beta   90.00
_cell.angle_gamma   90.00
#
_symmetry.space_group_name_H-M   'P 1'
#
loop_
_entity.id
_entity.type
_entity.pdbx_description
1 polymer ?
#
loop_
_entity_poly.entity_id
_entity_poly.type
_entity_poly.pdbx_seq_one_letter_code
_entity_poly.pdbx_strand_id
1 'polypeptide(L)'
;MIIYGRNSFNAKTVQLSEIGIHEQVPGIVQFELRQQYAHLYWIPMFPIGSNWCVRKSDNKLYEVNYELLPALNALPRRKLGWVAFIGPILIAGGLLFARIFIR
;
A
#
# COMPACT_ATOMS: atom_id res chain seq x y z
N MET A 1 21.32 13.79 8.69
CA MET A 1 20.59 13.82 7.40
C MET A 1 19.47 12.78 7.48
N ILE A 2 18.21 13.20 7.63
CA ILE A 2 17.08 12.29 7.77
C ILE A 2 16.66 11.85 6.36
N ILE A 3 16.88 10.58 6.00
CA ILE A 3 16.42 10.03 4.71
C ILE A 3 14.99 9.53 4.92
N TYR A 4 14.02 10.40 4.59
CA TYR A 4 12.60 10.05 4.53
C TYR A 4 12.20 9.83 3.08
N GLY A 5 11.46 8.76 2.81
CA GLY A 5 10.96 8.45 1.48
C GLY A 5 9.65 7.67 1.50
N ARG A 6 9.00 7.62 0.33
CA ARG A 6 7.79 6.83 0.10
C ARG A 6 8.14 5.73 -0.89
N ASN A 7 7.78 4.50 -0.57
CA ASN A 7 7.90 3.38 -1.51
C ASN A 7 6.59 2.60 -1.56
N SER A 8 6.43 1.77 -2.58
CA SER A 8 5.26 0.93 -2.77
C SER A 8 5.67 -0.52 -3.01
N PHE A 9 5.00 -1.45 -2.35
CA PHE A 9 5.16 -2.89 -2.63
C PHE A 9 3.86 -3.46 -3.18
N ASN A 10 3.96 -4.55 -3.95
CA ASN A 10 2.79 -5.28 -4.43
C ASN A 10 2.20 -6.10 -3.27
N ALA A 11 1.00 -5.73 -2.83
CA ALA A 11 0.29 -6.38 -1.74
C ALA A 11 -0.64 -7.50 -2.22
N LYS A 12 -1.18 -7.38 -3.45
CA LYS A 12 -2.04 -8.39 -4.07
C LYS A 12 -2.03 -8.21 -5.58
N THR A 13 -1.92 -9.32 -6.31
CA THR A 13 -2.14 -9.33 -7.76
C THR A 13 -3.46 -10.06 -8.01
N VAL A 14 -4.28 -9.51 -8.90
CA VAL A 14 -5.58 -10.07 -9.28
C VAL A 14 -5.63 -10.14 -10.79
N GLN A 15 -5.96 -11.30 -11.34
CA GLN A 15 -6.12 -11.48 -12.78
C GLN A 15 -7.53 -11.07 -13.23
N LEU A 16 -7.70 -10.68 -14.49
CA LEU A 16 -9.01 -10.28 -15.04
C LEU A 16 -10.07 -11.37 -14.87
N SER A 17 -9.65 -12.63 -15.01
CA SER A 17 -10.46 -13.83 -14.83
C SER A 17 -11.04 -13.97 -13.41
N GLU A 18 -10.36 -13.46 -12.38
CA GLU A 18 -10.81 -13.52 -10.99
C GLU A 18 -11.87 -12.47 -10.64
N ILE A 19 -12.02 -11.44 -11.49
CA ILE A 19 -12.95 -10.31 -11.28
C ILE A 19 -14.23 -10.51 -12.12
N GLY A 20 -14.36 -11.63 -12.85
CA GLY A 20 -15.51 -11.91 -13.72
C GLY A 20 -15.56 -11.04 -14.97
N ILE A 21 -14.49 -10.29 -15.28
CA ILE A 21 -14.35 -9.54 -16.51
C ILE A 21 -13.76 -10.48 -17.57
N HIS A 22 -14.64 -11.16 -18.29
CA HIS A 22 -14.28 -12.06 -19.38
C HIS A 22 -14.00 -11.34 -20.71
N GLU A 23 -14.25 -10.03 -20.77
CA GLU A 23 -13.79 -9.20 -21.89
C GLU A 23 -12.28 -8.97 -21.76
N GLN A 24 -11.52 -9.57 -22.67
CA GLN A 24 -10.11 -9.26 -22.87
C GLN A 24 -9.99 -7.79 -23.28
N VAL A 25 -9.89 -6.88 -22.31
CA VAL A 25 -9.59 -5.48 -22.62
C VAL A 25 -8.18 -5.48 -23.22
N PRO A 26 -8.02 -5.09 -24.50
CA PRO A 26 -6.77 -5.27 -25.21
C PRO A 26 -5.64 -4.53 -24.50
N GLY A 27 -4.61 -5.28 -24.12
CA GLY A 27 -3.41 -4.76 -23.49
C GLY A 27 -3.42 -4.72 -21.96
N ILE A 28 -4.47 -5.19 -21.27
CA ILE A 28 -4.46 -5.34 -19.80
C ILE A 28 -4.12 -6.78 -19.41
N VAL A 29 -3.06 -6.98 -18.61
CA VAL A 29 -2.59 -8.30 -18.18
C VAL A 29 -3.08 -8.65 -16.78
N GLN A 30 -2.91 -7.72 -15.83
CA GLN A 30 -3.25 -7.96 -14.42
C GLN A 30 -3.46 -6.66 -13.64
N PHE A 31 -4.24 -6.74 -12.56
CA PHE A 31 -4.40 -5.67 -11.59
C PHE A 31 -3.50 -5.92 -10.39
N GLU A 32 -2.76 -4.91 -9.97
CA GLU A 32 -1.87 -4.95 -8.80
C GLU A 32 -2.36 -3.95 -7.75
N LEU A 33 -2.70 -4.45 -6.56
CA LEU A 33 -2.90 -3.62 -5.38
C LEU A 33 -1.51 -3.28 -4.81
N ARG A 34 -1.09 -2.03 -4.96
CA ARG A 34 0.14 -1.54 -4.39
C ARG A 34 -0.11 -0.84 -3.07
N GLN A 35 0.57 -1.28 -2.02
CA GLN A 35 0.54 -0.64 -0.72
C GLN A 35 1.74 0.28 -0.59
N GLN A 36 1.45 1.57 -0.38
CA GLN A 36 2.44 2.60 -0.13
C GLN A 36 2.81 2.61 1.35
N TYR A 37 4.09 2.80 1.64
CA TYR A 37 4.60 2.92 3.00
C TYR A 37 5.64 4.04 3.10
N ALA A 38 5.65 4.68 4.26
CA ALA A 38 6.68 5.59 4.68
C ALA A 38 7.83 4.77 5.22
N HIS A 39 9.05 5.12 4.82
CA HIS A 39 10.25 4.58 5.44
C HIS A 39 11.09 5.70 6.02
N LEU A 40 11.74 5.38 7.12
CA LEU A 40 12.82 6.17 7.69
C LEU A 40 14.09 5.34 7.50
N TYR A 41 15.03 5.82 6.70
CA TYR A 41 16.17 5.05 6.21
C TYR A 41 15.73 3.75 5.51
N TRP A 42 15.89 2.59 6.16
CA TRP A 42 15.49 1.28 5.63
C TRP A 42 14.30 0.66 6.33
N ILE A 43 13.82 1.29 7.41
CA ILE A 43 12.76 0.72 8.24
C ILE A 43 11.42 1.21 7.71
N PRO A 44 10.54 0.31 7.21
CA PRO A 44 9.18 0.67 6.85
C PRO A 44 8.43 1.02 8.14
N MET A 45 8.18 2.31 8.34
CA MET A 45 7.63 2.83 9.59
C MET A 45 6.13 2.58 9.68
N PHE A 46 5.40 3.00 8.65
CA PHE A 46 3.96 2.81 8.62
C PHE A 46 3.44 2.86 7.18
N PRO A 47 2.35 2.15 6.91
CA PRO A 47 1.71 2.23 5.61
C PRO A 47 0.94 3.55 5.48
N ILE A 48 1.02 4.17 4.30
CA ILE A 48 0.42 5.48 4.01
C ILE A 48 -0.92 5.32 3.27
N GLY A 49 -1.03 4.30 2.41
CA GLY A 49 -2.21 4.08 1.60
C GLY A 49 -2.07 2.87 0.69
N SER A 50 -3.11 2.59 -0.09
CA SER A 50 -3.09 1.52 -1.09
C SER A 50 -3.80 1.97 -2.35
N ASN A 51 -3.15 1.79 -3.50
CA ASN A 51 -3.69 2.15 -4.81
C ASN A 51 -3.76 0.91 -5.69
N TRP A 52 -4.80 0.82 -6.52
CA TRP A 52 -4.85 -0.18 -7.57
C TRP A 52 -4.14 0.35 -8.82
N CYS A 53 -3.30 -0.49 -9.39
CA CYS A 53 -2.59 -0.23 -10.63
C CYS A 53 -2.89 -1.33 -11.64
N VAL A 54 -2.90 -1.00 -12.92
CA VAL A 54 -3.03 -1.93 -14.03
C VAL A 54 -1.67 -2.16 -14.62
N ARG A 55 -1.24 -3.41 -14.73
CA ARG A 55 -0.08 -3.78 -15.53
C ARG A 55 -0.56 -4.13 -16.93
N LYS A 56 -0.10 -3.34 -17.90
CA LYS A 56 -0.37 -3.58 -19.33
C LYS A 56 0.68 -4.51 -19.94
N SER A 57 0.43 -4.99 -21.16
CA SER A 57 1.34 -5.86 -21.92
C SER A 57 2.72 -5.25 -22.15
N ASP A 58 2.82 -3.92 -22.12
CA ASP A 58 4.08 -3.14 -22.18
C ASP A 58 4.86 -3.14 -20.86
N ASN A 59 4.49 -3.99 -19.90
CA ASN A 59 5.06 -4.12 -18.54
C ASN A 59 5.04 -2.84 -17.68
N LYS A 60 4.45 -1.76 -18.20
CA LYS A 60 4.24 -0.49 -17.50
C LYS A 60 3.00 -0.56 -16.61
N LEU A 61 3.10 0.09 -15.45
CA LEU A 61 1.99 0.27 -14.53
C LEU A 61 1.26 1.57 -14.84
N TYR A 62 -0.05 1.49 -14.98
CA TYR A 62 -0.96 2.61 -15.15
C TYR A 62 -1.93 2.67 -13.98
N GLU A 63 -2.48 3.85 -13.71
CA GLU A 63 -3.60 3.96 -12.78
C GLU A 63 -4.85 3.30 -13.38
N VAL A 64 -5.65 2.66 -12.52
CA VAL A 64 -6.89 2.00 -12.93
C VAL A 64 -7.91 3.05 -13.36
N ASN A 65 -8.61 2.80 -14.48
CA ASN A 65 -9.72 3.63 -14.92
C ASN A 65 -10.81 3.70 -13.83
N TYR A 66 -11.40 4.87 -13.63
CA TYR A 66 -12.34 5.13 -12.54
C TYR A 66 -13.54 4.17 -12.54
N GLU A 67 -13.94 3.67 -13.71
CA GLU A 67 -15.07 2.74 -13.90
C GLU A 67 -14.81 1.36 -13.29
N LEU A 68 -13.55 0.92 -13.22
CA LEU A 68 -13.17 -0.38 -12.68
C LEU A 68 -12.84 -0.34 -11.18
N LEU A 69 -12.58 0.85 -10.64
CA LEU A 69 -12.29 1.05 -9.21
C LEU A 69 -13.38 0.47 -8.28
N PRO A 70 -14.70 0.60 -8.54
CA PRO A 70 -15.74 0.05 -7.65
C PRO A 70 -15.67 -1.47 -7.56
N ALA A 71 -15.51 -2.17 -8.69
CA ALA A 71 -15.40 -3.63 -8.73
C ALA A 71 -14.13 -4.12 -8.01
N LEU A 72 -13.00 -3.42 -8.21
CA LEU A 72 -11.73 -3.71 -7.53
C LEU A 72 -11.76 -3.34 -6.04
N ASN A 73 -12.54 -2.34 -5.64
CA ASN A 73 -12.77 -1.97 -4.24
C ASN A 73 -13.64 -2.99 -3.49
N ALA A 74 -14.52 -3.70 -4.20
CA ALA A 74 -15.36 -4.75 -3.63
C ALA A 74 -14.56 -6.01 -3.26
N LEU A 75 -13.36 -6.19 -3.81
CA LEU A 75 -12.48 -7.29 -3.45
C LEU A 75 -11.97 -7.14 -2.00
N PRO A 76 -11.84 -8.25 -1.25
CA PRO A 76 -11.37 -8.19 0.12
C PRO A 76 -9.96 -7.61 0.17
N ARG A 77 -9.86 -6.43 0.77
CA ARG A 77 -8.60 -5.74 1.04
C ARG A 77 -8.07 -6.14 2.40
N ARG A 78 -6.76 -6.42 2.45
CA ARG A 78 -6.05 -6.57 3.71
C ARG A 78 -6.09 -5.24 4.43
N LYS A 79 -6.87 -5.16 5.51
CA LYS A 79 -6.94 -3.95 6.34
C LYS A 79 -5.56 -3.63 6.87
N LEU A 80 -5.19 -2.36 6.78
CA LEU A 80 -3.94 -1.83 7.33
C LEU A 80 -3.94 -2.12 8.84
N GLY A 81 -3.02 -2.97 9.27
CA GLY A 81 -2.91 -3.35 10.67
C GLY A 81 -2.43 -2.15 11.48
N TRP A 82 -3.26 -1.67 12.42
CA TRP A 82 -2.91 -0.62 13.39
C TRP A 82 -1.63 -0.94 14.18
N VAL A 83 -1.26 -2.21 14.24
CA VAL A 83 0.00 -2.73 14.77
C VAL A 83 1.22 -2.03 14.18
N ALA A 84 1.17 -1.61 12.91
CA ALA A 84 2.28 -0.89 12.27
C ALA A 84 2.61 0.45 12.97
N PHE A 85 1.66 1.04 13.71
CA PHE A 85 1.87 2.29 14.43
C PHE A 85 2.36 2.10 15.88
N ILE A 86 2.40 0.86 16.39
CA ILE A 86 2.81 0.60 17.78
C ILE A 86 4.27 1.01 18.01
N GLY A 87 5.17 0.74 17.06
CA GLY A 87 6.59 1.10 17.19
C GLY A 87 6.80 2.61 17.43
N PRO A 88 6.32 3.49 16.54
CA PRO A 88 6.40 4.94 16.73
C PRO A 88 5.74 5.42 18.04
N ILE A 89 4.58 4.85 18.40
CA ILE A 89 3.85 5.22 19.62
C ILE A 89 4.66 4.85 20.88
N LEU A 90 5.29 3.67 20.91
CA LEU A 90 6.12 3.24 22.04
C LEU A 90 7.37 4.13 22.19
N ILE A 91 8.01 4.52 21.09
CA ILE A 91 9.17 5.42 21.13
C ILE A 91 8.75 6.80 21.67
N ALA A 92 7.66 7.37 21.14
CA ALA A 92 7.16 8.66 21.60
C ALA A 92 6.74 8.61 23.09
N GLY A 93 6.02 7.57 23.50
CA GLY A 93 5.63 7.35 24.88
C GLY A 93 6.82 7.17 25.82
N GLY A 94 7.82 6.40 25.42
CA GLY A 94 9.06 6.20 26.18
C GLY A 94 9.85 7.49 26.37
N LEU A 95 9.96 8.32 25.32
CA LEU A 95 10.63 9.63 25.41
C LEU A 95 9.88 10.60 26.33
N LEU A 96 8.55 10.64 26.26
CA LEU A 96 7.73 11.45 27.16
C LEU A 96 7.86 10.98 28.60
N PHE A 97 7.80 9.66 28.84
CA PHE A 97 7.98 9.09 30.16
C PHE A 97 9.36 9.42 30.74
N ALA A 98 10.44 9.22 29.96
CA ALA A 98 11.79 9.58 30.37
C ALA A 98 11.93 11.08 30.69
N ARG A 99 11.31 11.95 29.88
CA ARG A 99 11.31 13.41 30.12
C ARG A 99 10.58 13.82 31.40
N ILE A 100 9.51 13.12 31.77
CA ILE A 100 8.69 13.45 32.94
C ILE A 100 9.31 12.89 34.22
N PHE A 101 9.84 11.67 34.18
CA PHE A 101 10.28 10.94 35.37
C PHE A 101 11.80 10.90 35.60
N ILE A 102 12.61 11.13 34.56
CA ILE A 102 14.07 10.98 34.60
C ILE A 102 14.74 12.33 34.28
N ARG A 103 14.24 13.42 34.88
CA ARG A 103 14.80 14.75 34.68
C ARG A 103 16.28 14.82 35.07
#